data_AF-A0A3F2UHE3-F1
#
_entry.id   AF-A0A3F2UHE3-F1
#
_cell.length_a   1.000
_cell.length_b   1.000
_cell.length_c   1.000
_cell.angle_alpha   90.00
_cell.angle_beta   90.00
_cell.angle_gamma   90.00
#
_symmetry.space_group_name_H-M   'P 1'
#
loop_
_entity.id
_entity.type
_entity.pdbx_description
1 polymer ?
#
loop_
_entity_poly.entity_id
_entity_poly.type
_entity_poly.pdbx_seq_one_letter_code
_entity_poly.pdbx_strand_id
1 'polypeptide(L)' 'MGIQANAVRIERVDGMWTVFIVIDGETTQRTFESKEYAENFADGQRARLLMINDNARNKGSL' A
#
# COMPACT_ATOMS: atom_id res chain seq x y z
N MET A 1 -2.19 19.31 7.83
CA MET A 1 -2.36 18.19 6.88
C MET A 1 -2.34 16.92 7.69
N GLY A 2 -3.42 16.13 7.68
CA GLY A 2 -3.48 14.88 8.45
C GLY A 2 -2.49 13.88 7.89
N ILE A 3 -1.77 13.18 8.77
CA ILE A 3 -0.93 12.03 8.42
C ILE A 3 -1.81 11.06 7.63
N GLN A 4 -1.51 10.85 6.34
CA GLN A 4 -2.22 9.83 5.58
C GLN A 4 -1.79 8.48 6.15
N ALA A 5 -2.76 7.70 6.63
CA ALA A 5 -2.48 6.37 7.15
C ALA A 5 -1.91 5.48 6.04
N ASN A 6 -0.96 4.63 6.42
CA ASN A 6 -0.40 3.61 5.56
C ASN A 6 -1.53 2.77 4.94
N ALA A 7 -1.58 2.69 3.60
CA ALA A 7 -2.71 2.08 2.90
C ALA A 7 -2.28 1.43 1.57
N VAL A 8 -2.97 0.36 1.19
CA VAL A 8 -2.91 -0.21 -0.17
C VAL A 8 -4.30 -0.17 -0.77
N ARG A 9 -4.42 0.41 -1.96
CA ARG A 9 -5.67 0.49 -2.72
C ARG A 9 -5.45 -0.06 -4.12
N ILE A 10 -6.50 -0.64 -4.68
CA ILE A 10 -6.51 -1.10 -6.07
C ILE A 10 -7.64 -0.35 -6.77
N GLU A 11 -7.32 0.33 -7.86
CA GLU A 11 -8.30 1.04 -8.67
C GLU A 11 -8.07 0.72 -10.15
N ARG A 12 -9.13 0.90 -10.95
CA ARG A 12 -9.02 0.74 -12.41
C ARG A 12 -8.88 2.12 -13.04
N VAL A 13 -7.73 2.38 -13.68
CA VAL A 13 -7.37 3.67 -14.27
C VAL A 13 -6.91 3.41 -15.71
N ASP A 14 -7.52 4.11 -16.67
CA ASP A 14 -7.20 3.98 -18.11
C ASP A 14 -7.15 2.52 -18.62
N GLY A 15 -8.07 1.69 -18.12
CA GLY A 15 -8.16 0.27 -18.48
C GLY A 15 -7.19 -0.65 -17.74
N MET A 16 -6.19 -0.11 -17.06
CA MET A 16 -5.21 -0.84 -16.24
C MET A 16 -5.65 -0.91 -14.76
N TRP A 17 -5.16 -1.93 -14.06
CA TRP A 17 -5.28 -2.07 -12.62
C TRP A 17 -4.10 -1.38 -11.94
N THR A 18 -4.37 -0.30 -11.21
CA THR A 18 -3.36 0.48 -10.51
C THR A 18 -3.42 0.19 -9.03
N VAL A 19 -2.30 -0.25 -8.47
CA VAL A 19 -2.12 -0.42 -7.03
C VAL A 19 -1.43 0.82 -6.49
N PHE A 20 -2.12 1.53 -5.60
CA PHE A 20 -1.61 2.68 -4.86
C PHE A 20 -1.14 2.23 -3.48
N ILE A 21 0.07 2.61 -3.11
CA ILE A 21 0.69 2.30 -1.83
C ILE A 21 1.04 3.64 -1.16
N VAL A 22 0.43 3.90 -0.01
CA VAL A 22 0.73 5.06 0.82
C VAL A 22 1.56 4.60 2.01
N ILE A 23 2.74 5.18 2.19
CA ILE A 23 3.61 4.95 3.35
C ILE A 23 4.10 6.30 3.85
N ASP A 24 3.81 6.64 5.11
CA ASP A 24 4.24 7.88 5.76
C ASP A 24 3.90 9.16 4.95
N GLY A 25 2.78 9.13 4.24
CA GLY A 25 2.33 10.23 3.37
C GLY A 25 2.92 10.24 1.95
N GLU A 26 3.88 9.37 1.65
CA GLU A 26 4.38 9.16 0.29
C GLU A 26 3.50 8.15 -0.45
N THR A 27 3.10 8.48 -1.68
CA THR A 27 2.31 7.60 -2.55
C THR A 27 3.18 7.05 -3.67
N THR A 28 3.24 5.73 -3.77
CA THR A 28 3.80 5.02 -4.92
C THR A 28 2.70 4.26 -5.65
N GLN A 29 2.84 4.14 -6.97
CA GLN A 29 1.85 3.46 -7.80
C GLN A 29 2.51 2.41 -8.71
N ARG A 30 1.78 1.33 -8.97
CA ARG A 30 2.17 0.31 -9.95
C ARG A 30 0.96 -0.16 -10.74
N THR A 31 1.09 -0.19 -12.06
CA THR A 31 0.04 -0.60 -12.99
C THR A 31 0.22 -2.03 -13.45
N PHE A 32 -0.90 -2.70 -13.71
CA PHE A 32 -0.98 -4.08 -14.19
C PHE A 32 -2.12 -4.20 -15.20
N GLU A 33 -1.93 -5.05 -16.21
CA GLU A 33 -3.00 -5.33 -17.19
C GLU A 33 -4.04 -6.31 -16.63
N SER A 34 -3.60 -7.25 -15.78
CA SER A 34 -4.48 -8.26 -15.16
C SER A 34 -4.77 -7.93 -13.70
N LYS A 35 -6.05 -8.12 -13.33
CA LYS A 35 -6.57 -7.93 -11.98
C LYS A 35 -5.87 -8.84 -10.98
N GLU A 36 -5.66 -10.10 -11.36
CA GLU A 36 -5.06 -11.13 -10.50
C GLU A 36 -3.64 -10.74 -10.09
N TYR A 37 -2.84 -10.20 -11.01
CA TYR A 37 -1.49 -9.72 -10.68
C TYR A 37 -1.53 -8.48 -9.78
N ALA A 38 -2.46 -7.56 -10.01
CA ALA A 38 -2.63 -6.39 -9.14
C ALA A 38 -3.03 -6.79 -7.72
N GLU A 39 -3.96 -7.74 -7.58
CA GLU A 39 -4.42 -8.27 -6.29
C GLU A 39 -3.30 -8.98 -5.54
N ASN A 40 -2.58 -9.89 -6.19
CA ASN A 40 -1.46 -10.60 -5.59
C ASN A 40 -0.35 -9.62 -5.15
N PHE A 41 -0.02 -8.63 -5.98
CA PHE A 41 0.93 -7.59 -5.61
C PHE A 41 0.45 -6.76 -4.41
N ALA A 42 -0.83 -6.38 -4.39
CA ALA A 42 -1.42 -5.61 -3.31
C ALA A 42 -1.41 -6.37 -1.98
N ASP A 43 -1.68 -7.69 -1.99
CA ASP A 43 -1.63 -8.52 -0.79
C ASP A 43 -0.21 -8.62 -0.22
N GLY A 44 0.80 -8.73 -1.08
CA GLY A 44 2.21 -8.62 -0.66
C GLY A 44 2.54 -7.28 0.01
N GLN A 45 2.01 -6.16 -0.51
CA GLN A 45 2.21 -4.84 0.10
C GLN A 45 1.42 -4.67 1.41
N ARG A 46 0.23 -5.26 1.52
CA ARG A 46 -0.54 -5.26 2.79
C ARG A 46 0.21 -5.99 3.88
N ALA A 47 0.76 -7.17 3.58
CA ALA A 47 1.59 -7.91 4.53
C ALA A 47 2.82 -7.10 4.96
N ARG A 48 3.49 -6.43 4.01
CA ARG A 48 4.62 -5.53 4.30
C ARG A 48 4.22 -4.37 5.21
N LEU A 49 3.05 -3.75 4.98
CA LEU A 49 2.56 -2.64 5.79
C LEU A 49 2.21 -3.05 7.22
N LEU A 50 1.66 -4.25 7.43
CA LEU A 50 1.44 -4.78 8.78
C LEU A 50 2.76 -4.83 9.56
N MET A 51 3.83 -5.34 8.94
CA MET A 51 5.16 -5.39 9.55
C MET A 51 5.73 -3.99 9.86
N ILE A 52 5.54 -3.02 8.97
CA ILE A 52 5.97 -1.63 9.18
C ILE A 52 5.21 -1.02 10.36
N ASN A 53 3.89 -1.20 10.40
CA ASN A 53 3.03 -0.66 11.44
C ASN A 53 3.32 -1.29 12.81
N ASP A 54 3.62 -2.58 12.87
CA ASP A 54 4.01 -3.27 14.09
C ASP A 54 5.38 -2.78 14.60
N ASN A 55 6.34 -2.54 13.70
CA ASN A 55 7.62 -1.94 14.05
C ASN A 55 7.46 -0.48 14.55
N ALA A 56 6.57 0.31 13.95
CA ALA A 56 6.29 1.67 14.39
C ALA A 56 5.67 1.70 15.80
N ARG A 57 4.78 0.75 16.12
CA ARG A 57 4.22 0.60 17.48
C ARG A 57 5.28 0.22 18.51
N ASN A 58 6.23 -0.64 18.15
CA ASN A 58 7.28 -1.10 19.05
C ASN A 58 8.38 -0.06 19.35
N LYS A 59 8.52 0.98 18.51
CA LYS A 59 9.49 2.07 18.70
C LYS A 59 8.98 3.24 19.55
N GLY A 60 7.70 3.23 19.94
CA GLY A 60 7.07 4.28 20.75
C GLY A 60 7.13 4.07 22.27
N SER A 61 7.89 3.08 22.75
CA SER A 61 8.02 2.78 24.19
C SER A 61 9.48 2.92 24.63
N LEU A 62 9.92 4.16 24.85
CA LEU A 62 11.12 4.52 25.62
C LEU A 62 10.76 5.65 26.59
#